data_AF-U5BJD9-F1
#
_entry.id   AF-U5BJD9-F1
#
_cell.length_a   1.000
_cell.length_b   1.000
_cell.length_c   1.000
_cell.angle_alpha   90.00
_cell.angle_beta   90.00
_cell.angle_gamma   90.00
#
_symmetry.space_group_name_H-M   'P 1'
#
loop_
_entity.id
_entity.type
_entity.pdbx_description
1 polymer ?
#
loop_
_entity_poly.entity_id
_entity_poly.type
_entity_poly.pdbx_seq_one_letter_code
_entity_poly.pdbx_strand_id
1 'polypeptide(L)' 'MKELVDEENKPWFVAKDVAEILGYKNTRTAIAAHCKGVLKQDTLTSKGIQSMQIIGRDDIIRLCMKSKLPAAEQFEKWLV' A
#
# COMPACT_ATOMS: atom_id res chain seq x y z
N MET A 1 -7.96 -1.86 6.85
CA MET A 1 -7.13 -1.12 5.89
C MET A 1 -7.88 0.15 5.54
N LYS A 2 -7.26 1.33 5.66
CA LYS A 2 -7.88 2.58 5.17
C LYS A 2 -7.70 2.66 3.66
N GLU A 3 -8.79 2.80 2.93
CA GLU A 3 -8.80 3.09 1.50
C GLU A 3 -9.01 4.60 1.31
N LEU A 4 -8.22 5.19 0.43
CA LEU A 4 -8.37 6.56 -0.03
C LEU A 4 -8.77 6.50 -1.50
N VAL A 5 -9.83 7.19 -1.89
CA VAL A 5 -10.28 7.22 -3.28
C VAL A 5 -9.95 8.60 -3.84
N ASP A 6 -9.27 8.61 -4.99
CA ASP A 6 -8.96 9.85 -5.72
C ASP A 6 -10.18 10.39 -6.48
N GLU A 7 -10.10 11.63 -6.98
CA GLU A 7 -11.15 12.23 -7.81
C GLU A 7 -11.46 11.42 -9.08
N GLU A 8 -10.52 10.59 -9.55
CA GLU A 8 -10.68 9.65 -10.65
C GLU A 8 -11.25 8.27 -10.23
N ASN A 9 -11.79 8.10 -9.02
CA ASN A 9 -12.20 6.81 -8.45
C ASN A 9 -11.06 5.76 -8.39
N LYS A 10 -9.80 6.20 -8.38
CA LYS A 10 -8.66 5.30 -8.20
C LYS A 10 -8.46 5.00 -6.72
N PRO A 11 -8.45 3.72 -6.31
CA PRO A 11 -8.21 3.37 -4.93
C PRO A 11 -6.71 3.42 -4.61
N TRP A 12 -6.41 4.09 -3.50
CA TRP A 12 -5.10 4.25 -2.89
C TRP A 12 -5.07 3.60 -1.53
N PHE A 13 -3.93 3.00 -1.20
CA PHE A 13 -3.77 2.17 -0.02
C PHE A 13 -2.56 2.58 0.79
N VAL A 14 -2.66 2.49 2.11
CA VAL A 14 -1.50 2.72 2.99
C VAL A 14 -0.47 1.62 2.75
N ALA A 15 0.70 2.01 2.23
CA ALA A 15 1.75 1.08 1.81
C ALA A 15 2.26 0.21 2.95
N LYS A 16 2.29 0.78 4.17
CA LYS A 16 2.68 0.07 5.39
C LYS A 16 1.72 -1.08 5.70
N ASP A 17 0.41 -0.80 5.69
CA ASP A 17 -0.63 -1.80 5.98
C ASP A 17 -0.56 -2.95 4.96
N VAL A 18 -0.43 -2.62 3.67
CA VAL A 18 -0.31 -3.64 2.61
C VAL A 18 0.93 -4.51 2.83
N ALA A 19 2.09 -3.92 3.10
CA ALA A 19 3.31 -4.67 3.33
C ALA A 19 3.23 -5.55 4.60
N GLU A 20 2.56 -5.10 5.66
CA GLU A 20 2.33 -5.90 6.87
C GLU A 20 1.41 -7.09 6.59
N ILE A 21 0.32 -6.89 5.84
CA ILE A 21 -0.61 -7.96 5.43
C ILE A 21 0.10 -9.01 4.55
N LEU A 22 1.00 -8.56 3.66
CA LEU A 22 1.84 -9.44 2.84
C LEU A 22 2.98 -10.11 3.64
N GLY A 23 3.07 -9.90 4.95
CA GLY A 23 4.03 -10.59 5.82
C GLY A 23 5.47 -10.07 5.73
N TYR A 24 5.68 -8.86 5.20
CA TYR A 24 7.01 -8.25 5.20
C TYR A 24 7.42 -7.84 6.61
N LYS A 25 8.54 -8.42 7.11
CA LYS A 25 9.15 -7.98 8.37
C LYS A 25 9.61 -6.51 8.33
N ASN A 26 10.18 -6.08 7.22
CA ASN A 26 10.67 -4.72 7.01
C ASN A 26 9.85 -4.02 5.93
N THR A 27 8.67 -3.54 6.31
CA THR A 27 7.74 -2.84 5.42
C THR A 27 8.39 -1.64 4.73
N ARG A 28 9.12 -0.80 5.47
CA ARG A 28 9.81 0.38 4.91
C ARG A 28 10.79 0.03 3.80
N THR A 29 11.59 -1.02 3.97
CA THR A 29 12.56 -1.47 2.96
C THR A 29 11.85 -2.10 1.77
N ALA A 30 10.81 -2.92 2.00
CA ALA A 30 10.02 -3.52 0.93
C ALA A 30 9.35 -2.46 0.04
N ILE A 31 8.73 -1.45 0.67
CA ILE A 31 8.11 -0.33 -0.03
C ILE A 31 9.15 0.43 -0.85
N ALA A 32 10.29 0.78 -0.26
CA ALA A 32 11.36 1.52 -0.95
C ALA A 32 12.00 0.71 -2.11
N ALA A 33 12.03 -0.62 -2.02
CA ALA A 33 12.65 -1.48 -3.01
C ALA A 33 11.72 -1.86 -4.17
N HIS A 34 10.40 -1.86 -3.95
CA HIS A 34 9.43 -2.44 -4.89
C HIS A 34 8.40 -1.44 -5.41
N CYS A 35 8.05 -0.43 -4.63
CA CYS A 35 7.07 0.57 -5.03
C CYS A 35 7.77 1.74 -5.74
N LYS A 36 7.19 2.23 -6.85
CA LYS A 36 7.73 3.38 -7.59
C LYS A 36 6.79 4.59 -7.57
N GLY A 37 5.50 4.38 -7.40
CA GLY A 37 4.45 5.42 -7.34
C GLY A 37 4.02 5.73 -5.92
N VAL A 38 4.96 5.72 -4.96
CA VAL A 38 4.64 6.02 -3.56
C VAL A 38 4.39 7.52 -3.42
N LEU A 39 3.19 7.87 -2.98
CA LEU A 39 2.83 9.24 -2.61
C LEU A 39 2.91 9.41 -1.10
N LYS A 40 3.35 10.58 -0.65
CA LYS A 40 3.30 10.95 0.76
C LYS A 40 2.04 11.78 0.99
N GLN A 41 1.20 11.31 1.89
CA GLN A 41 0.00 12.02 2.31
C GLN A 41 0.11 12.37 3.78
N ASP A 42 0.21 13.68 4.04
CA ASP A 42 0.20 14.22 5.39
C ASP A 42 -1.24 14.22 5.90
N THR A 43 -1.50 13.36 6.87
CA THR A 43 -2.83 13.23 7.48
C THR A 43 -2.81 13.85 8.86
N LEU A 44 -3.72 14.77 9.13
CA LEU A 44 -3.90 15.31 10.46
C LEU A 44 -4.56 14.24 11.35
N THR A 45 -3.80 13.72 12.30
CA THR A 45 -4.32 12.77 13.29
C THR A 45 -4.47 13.48 14.63
N SER A 46 -5.21 12.89 15.56
CA SER A 46 -5.39 13.42 16.91
C SER A 46 -4.06 13.58 17.69
N LYS A 47 -2.95 13.01 17.20
CA LYS A 47 -1.59 13.14 17.76
C LYS A 47 -0.67 14.06 16.93
N GLY A 48 -1.21 14.81 15.97
CA GLY A 48 -0.46 15.69 15.06
C GLY A 48 -0.43 15.19 13.62
N ILE A 49 0.35 15.89 12.78
CA ILE A 49 0.53 15.54 11.37
C ILE A 49 1.33 14.24 11.27
N GLN A 50 0.74 13.23 10.65
CA GLN A 50 1.41 11.97 10.34
C GLN A 50 1.55 11.83 8.82
N SER A 51 2.80 11.79 8.35
CA SER A 51 3.12 11.51 6.96
C SER A 51 2.96 10.02 6.70
N MET A 52 1.91 9.64 5.98
CA MET A 52 1.66 8.26 5.55
C MET A 52 2.10 8.09 4.10
N GLN A 53 2.60 6.90 3.77
CA GLN A 53 2.91 6.54 2.39
C GLN A 53 1.73 5.77 1.82
N ILE A 54 1.19 6.26 0.71
CA ILE A 54 0.11 5.60 -0.02
C ILE A 54 0.63 5.09 -1.36
N ILE A 55 0.10 3.95 -1.79
CA ILE A 55 0.45 3.26 -3.02
C ILE A 55 -0.82 2.91 -3.79
N GLY A 56 -0.72 2.96 -5.11
CA GLY A 56 -1.78 2.52 -6.01
C GLY A 56 -1.70 1.04 -6.32
N ARG A 57 -2.64 0.57 -7.13
CA ARG A 57 -2.78 -0.83 -7.55
C ARG A 57 -1.48 -1.45 -8.10
N ASP A 58 -0.77 -0.74 -8.97
CA ASP A 58 0.43 -1.25 -9.62
C ASP A 58 1.55 -1.62 -8.64
N ASP A 59 1.71 -0.81 -7.60
CA ASP A 59 2.74 -1.03 -6.57
C ASP A 59 2.34 -2.14 -5.60
N ILE A 60 1.05 -2.34 -5.36
CA ILE A 60 0.54 -3.50 -4.62
C ILE A 60 0.87 -4.80 -5.37
N ILE A 61 0.64 -4.84 -6.68
CA ILE A 61 0.98 -6.02 -7.50
C ILE A 61 2.48 -6.30 -7.43
N ARG A 62 3.33 -5.26 -7.48
CA ARG A 62 4.79 -5.41 -7.36
C ARG A 62 5.22 -5.96 -6.00
N LEU A 63 4.66 -5.42 -4.92
CA LEU A 63 4.86 -5.94 -3.56
C LEU A 63 4.42 -7.40 -3.49
N CYS A 64 3.27 -7.72 -4.06
CA CYS A 64 2.73 -9.06 -3.99
C CYS A 64 3.57 -10.08 -4.77
N MET A 65 3.97 -9.75 -6.00
CA MET A 65 4.86 -10.56 -6.84
C MET A 65 6.23 -10.81 -6.20
N LYS A 66 6.70 -9.89 -5.37
CA LYS A 66 7.97 -10.03 -4.62
C LYS A 66 7.79 -10.68 -3.26
N SER A 67 6.57 -10.72 -2.73
CA SER A 67 6.23 -11.48 -1.54
C SER A 67 6.13 -12.96 -1.92
N LYS A 68 6.70 -13.85 -1.10
CA LYS A 68 6.63 -15.31 -1.35
C LYS A 68 5.26 -15.88 -0.94
N LEU A 69 4.14 -15.25 -1.32
CA LEU A 69 2.82 -15.65 -0.85
C LEU A 69 1.76 -15.69 -1.96
N PRO A 70 0.83 -16.66 -1.91
CA PRO A 70 -0.35 -16.73 -2.78
C PRO A 70 -1.38 -15.61 -2.52
N ALA A 71 -1.05 -14.62 -1.69
CA ALA A 71 -1.91 -13.49 -1.35
C ALA A 71 -2.28 -12.60 -2.56
N ALA A 72 -1.59 -12.77 -3.70
CA ALA A 72 -1.87 -12.05 -4.95
C ALA A 72 -3.29 -12.29 -5.44
N GLU A 73 -3.77 -13.54 -5.38
CA GLU A 73 -5.12 -13.91 -5.83
C GLU A 73 -6.20 -13.30 -4.94
N GLN A 74 -5.93 -13.11 -3.64
CA GLN A 74 -6.88 -12.48 -2.72
C GLN A 74 -6.99 -10.97 -2.96
N PHE A 75 -5.88 -10.32 -3.31
CA PHE A 75 -5.89 -8.90 -3.65
C PHE A 75 -6.54 -8.62 -5.01
N GLU A 76 -6.35 -9.49 -6.00
CA GLU A 76 -6.99 -9.35 -7.31
C GLU A 76 -8.54 -9.34 -7.20
N LYS A 77 -9.11 -10.19 -6.34
CA LYS A 77 -10.56 -10.21 -6.07
C LYS A 77 -11.10 -8.98 -5.36
N TRP A 78 -10.26 -8.28 -4.60
CA TRP A 78 -10.65 -7.10 -3.83
C TRP A 78 -10.67 -5.83 -4.68
N LEU A 79 -10.18 -5.95 -5.91
CA LEU A 79 -9.96 -4.89 -6.87
C LEU A 79 -10.94 -4.95 -8.06
N VAL A 80 -11.85 -5.94 -8.07
CA VAL A 80 -12.95 -6.11 -9.03
C VAL A 80 -14.25 -5.56 -8.46
#